data_AF-A0A519CL24-F1
#
_entry.id   AF-A0A519CL24-F1
#
_cell.length_a   1.000
_cell.length_b   1.000
_cell.length_c   1.000
_cell.angle_alpha   90.00
_cell.angle_beta   90.00
_cell.angle_gamma   90.00
#
_symmetry.space_group_name_H-M   'P 1'
#
loop_
_entity.id
_entity.type
_entity.pdbx_description
1 polymer ?
#
loop_
_entity_poly.entity_id
_entity_poly.type
_entity_poly.pdbx_seq_one_letter_code
_entity_poly.pdbx_strand_id
1 'polypeptide(L)'
;MIDKVVIHDKKTQLLDVFSPADDEWAGMVNDLISDFENTPFRPPALPDGEIVEMSSHSDKEHENVVNRIQDSIRSGQVYQVNFGRRWSGNLLDHPSDVFDRLSIENPAPFSAYLEAEDMGFALASSSPETLLRCNGDVINTAPIKGTCPRGRGDEEELLRIEMLADEKERSEHRMLVDLMRNDLSEVCSVN
;
A
#
# COMPACT_ATOMS: atom_id res chain seq x y z
N MET A 1 -15.10 2.87 -15.78
CA MET A 1 -16.22 3.64 -15.21
C MET A 1 -16.78 2.80 -14.08
N ILE A 2 -17.11 3.38 -12.93
CA ILE A 2 -17.73 2.64 -11.82
C ILE A 2 -19.22 2.91 -11.92
N ASP A 3 -20.00 1.90 -12.27
CA ASP A 3 -21.45 2.04 -12.46
C ASP A 3 -22.21 1.80 -11.14
N LYS A 4 -21.67 0.95 -10.28
CA LYS A 4 -22.28 0.48 -9.04
C LYS A 4 -21.30 0.62 -7.88
N VAL A 5 -21.74 1.20 -6.77
CA VAL A 5 -20.87 1.40 -5.60
C VAL A 5 -21.65 1.30 -4.30
N VAL A 6 -21.01 0.69 -3.31
CA VAL A 6 -21.41 0.75 -1.90
C VAL A 6 -20.34 1.50 -1.14
N ILE A 7 -20.74 2.52 -0.37
CA ILE A 7 -19.83 3.34 0.44
C ILE A 7 -20.12 3.06 1.90
N HIS A 8 -19.12 2.59 2.65
CA HIS A 8 -19.20 2.44 4.10
C HIS A 8 -18.44 3.57 4.79
N ASP A 9 -19.15 4.49 5.42
CA ASP A 9 -18.54 5.44 6.35
C ASP A 9 -18.29 4.77 7.71
N LYS A 10 -17.03 4.40 7.98
CA LYS A 10 -16.62 3.76 9.24
C LYS A 10 -16.85 4.63 10.48
N LYS A 11 -17.04 5.95 10.36
CA LYS A 11 -17.31 6.82 11.53
C LYS A 11 -18.78 6.78 11.92
N THR A 12 -19.67 6.85 10.95
CA THR A 12 -21.12 6.85 11.16
C THR A 12 -21.73 5.45 11.11
N GLN A 13 -20.97 4.46 10.62
CA GLN A 13 -21.40 3.09 10.33
C GLN A 13 -22.55 3.03 9.29
N LEU A 14 -22.68 4.07 8.46
CA LEU A 14 -23.68 4.12 7.39
C LEU A 14 -23.14 3.48 6.12
N LEU A 15 -24.05 2.83 5.40
CA LEU A 15 -23.83 2.24 4.09
C LEU A 15 -24.70 2.96 3.06
N ASP A 16 -24.08 3.62 2.10
CA ASP A 16 -24.77 4.29 0.99
C ASP A 16 -24.58 3.48 -0.30
N VAL A 17 -25.67 3.27 -1.05
CA VAL A 17 -25.67 2.49 -2.29
C VAL A 17 -26.00 3.40 -3.47
N PHE A 18 -25.15 3.39 -4.50
CA PHE A 18 -25.35 4.17 -5.73
C PHE A 18 -25.25 3.28 -6.97
N SER A 19 -26.15 3.51 -7.91
CA SER A 19 -26.23 2.82 -9.20
C SER A 19 -26.83 3.75 -10.26
N PRO A 20 -26.83 3.38 -11.55
CA PRO A 20 -27.61 4.09 -12.57
C PRO A 20 -29.11 4.05 -12.23
N ALA A 21 -29.87 4.97 -12.83
CA ALA A 21 -31.32 5.00 -12.68
C ALA A 21 -31.95 3.68 -13.16
N ASP A 22 -33.00 3.24 -12.47
CA ASP A 22 -33.77 2.02 -12.77
C ASP A 22 -32.98 0.69 -12.69
N ASP A 23 -31.83 0.67 -12.00
CA ASP A 23 -31.05 -0.55 -11.77
C ASP A 23 -31.57 -1.35 -10.55
N GLU A 24 -32.06 -2.56 -10.78
CA GLU A 24 -32.58 -3.46 -9.73
C GLU A 24 -31.52 -3.84 -8.68
N TRP A 25 -30.23 -3.74 -9.04
CA TRP A 25 -29.12 -4.07 -8.14
C TRP A 25 -29.14 -3.27 -6.84
N ALA A 26 -29.48 -1.98 -6.91
CA ALA A 26 -29.55 -1.17 -5.69
C ALA A 26 -30.63 -1.67 -4.73
N GLY A 27 -31.78 -2.13 -5.25
CA GLY A 27 -32.83 -2.76 -4.45
C GLY A 27 -32.32 -4.02 -3.75
N MET A 28 -31.73 -4.94 -4.53
CA MET A 28 -31.17 -6.19 -3.99
C MET A 28 -30.12 -5.98 -2.91
N VAL A 29 -29.22 -5.00 -3.11
CA VAL A 29 -28.17 -4.68 -2.14
C VAL A 29 -28.75 -4.02 -0.89
N ASN A 30 -29.74 -3.14 -1.02
CA ASN A 30 -30.40 -2.54 0.15
C ASN A 30 -31.17 -3.57 0.97
N ASP A 31 -31.83 -4.54 0.32
CA ASP A 31 -32.49 -5.66 1.00
C ASP A 31 -31.45 -6.49 1.76
N LEU A 32 -30.33 -6.84 1.11
CA LEU A 32 -29.22 -7.56 1.73
C LEU A 32 -28.65 -6.82 2.94
N ILE A 33 -28.43 -5.51 2.84
CA ILE A 33 -27.91 -4.67 3.92
C ILE A 33 -28.91 -4.58 5.07
N SER A 34 -30.21 -4.51 4.77
CA SER A 34 -31.27 -4.41 5.80
C SER A 34 -31.39 -5.69 6.63
N ASP A 35 -31.14 -6.84 6.00
CA ASP A 35 -31.14 -8.15 6.66
C ASP A 35 -29.76 -8.52 7.24
N PHE A 36 -28.73 -7.69 7.06
CA PHE A 36 -27.37 -8.00 7.47
C PHE A 36 -27.19 -7.89 8.99
N GLU A 37 -26.95 -9.02 9.65
CA GLU A 37 -26.47 -9.02 11.03
C GLU A 37 -24.98 -8.64 11.09
N ASN A 38 -24.66 -7.57 11.80
CA ASN A 38 -23.30 -7.08 12.00
C ASN A 38 -22.49 -8.04 12.88
N THR A 39 -22.04 -9.14 12.27
CA THR A 39 -21.17 -10.12 12.89
C THR A 39 -19.70 -9.73 12.69
N PRO A 40 -18.83 -9.94 13.69
CA PRO A 40 -17.41 -9.65 13.52
C PRO A 40 -16.84 -10.45 12.35
N PHE A 41 -16.32 -9.75 11.35
CA PHE A 41 -15.63 -10.38 10.23
C PHE A 41 -14.44 -11.21 10.74
N ARG A 42 -14.33 -12.44 10.27
CA ARG A 42 -13.21 -13.33 10.56
C ARG A 42 -12.53 -13.65 9.23
N PRO A 43 -11.22 -13.38 9.10
CA PRO A 43 -10.54 -13.70 7.86
C PRO A 43 -10.52 -15.21 7.66
N PRO A 44 -10.55 -15.68 6.40
CA PRO A 44 -10.35 -17.09 6.09
C PRO A 44 -9.05 -17.62 6.71
N ALA A 45 -9.06 -18.85 7.21
CA ALA A 45 -7.86 -19.50 7.70
C ALA A 45 -6.83 -19.67 6.55
N LEU A 46 -5.55 -19.81 6.90
CA LEU A 46 -4.55 -20.17 5.90
C LEU A 46 -4.89 -21.53 5.28
N PRO A 47 -4.79 -21.68 3.96
CA PRO A 47 -5.06 -22.94 3.29
C PRO A 47 -4.01 -23.98 3.68
N ASP A 48 -4.44 -25.24 3.77
CA ASP A 48 -3.52 -26.37 3.88
C ASP A 48 -2.76 -26.54 2.55
N GLY A 49 -1.46 -26.79 2.64
CA GLY A 49 -0.61 -27.03 1.46
C GLY A 49 0.74 -26.33 1.56
N GLU A 50 1.59 -26.57 0.56
CA GLU A 50 2.90 -25.94 0.47
C GLU A 50 2.84 -24.73 -0.47
N ILE A 51 3.27 -23.58 0.03
CA ILE A 51 3.52 -22.39 -0.77
C ILE A 51 4.99 -22.43 -1.18
N VAL A 52 5.23 -22.57 -2.48
CA VAL A 52 6.56 -22.54 -3.08
C VAL A 52 6.81 -21.14 -3.60
N GLU A 53 7.67 -20.40 -2.91
CA GLU A 53 8.10 -19.07 -3.33
C GLU A 53 9.45 -19.11 -4.06
N MET A 54 9.60 -18.19 -5.01
CA MET A 54 10.81 -17.95 -5.76
C MET A 54 11.09 -16.46 -5.77
N SER A 55 12.32 -16.11 -5.41
CA SER A 55 12.83 -14.75 -5.59
C SER A 55 13.49 -14.60 -6.96
N SER A 56 13.30 -13.45 -7.59
CA SER A 56 14.01 -13.05 -8.82
C SER A 56 15.53 -13.01 -8.68
N HIS A 57 16.05 -12.90 -7.46
CA HIS A 57 17.48 -12.87 -7.15
C HIS A 57 17.74 -13.63 -5.84
N SER A 58 18.77 -14.47 -5.83
CA SER A 58 19.37 -14.98 -4.59
C SER A 58 19.93 -13.82 -3.75
N ASP A 59 20.18 -14.07 -2.47
CA ASP A 59 20.79 -13.07 -1.59
C ASP A 59 22.15 -12.60 -2.12
N LYS A 60 22.95 -13.52 -2.69
CA LYS A 60 24.26 -13.18 -3.25
C LYS A 60 24.14 -12.32 -4.51
N GLU A 61 23.19 -12.63 -5.39
CA GLU A 61 22.94 -11.80 -6.57
C GLU A 61 22.43 -10.42 -6.20
N HIS A 62 21.52 -10.34 -5.22
CA HIS A 62 21.01 -9.07 -4.71
C HIS A 62 22.14 -8.22 -4.10
N GLU A 63 23.01 -8.82 -3.28
CA GLU A 63 24.19 -8.15 -2.71
C GLU A 63 25.13 -7.62 -3.81
N ASN A 64 25.39 -8.42 -4.84
CA ASN A 64 26.25 -8.02 -5.96
C ASN A 64 25.65 -6.83 -6.73
N VAL A 65 24.33 -6.79 -6.91
CA VAL A 65 23.66 -5.64 -7.54
C VAL A 65 23.76 -4.39 -6.66
N VAL A 66 23.53 -4.53 -5.35
CA VAL A 66 23.68 -3.42 -4.39
C VAL A 66 25.10 -2.85 -4.41
N ASN A 67 26.13 -3.70 -4.43
CA ASN A 67 27.53 -3.26 -4.51
C ASN A 67 27.80 -2.45 -5.80
N ARG A 68 27.28 -2.91 -6.95
CA ARG A 68 27.39 -2.16 -8.22
C ARG A 68 26.67 -0.82 -8.19
N ILE A 69 25.50 -0.75 -7.56
CA ILE A 69 24.77 0.51 -7.36
C ILE A 69 25.61 1.47 -6.51
N GLN A 70 26.22 1.00 -5.42
CA GLN A 70 27.10 1.83 -4.59
C GLN A 70 28.31 2.36 -5.37
N ASP A 71 28.94 1.53 -6.21
CA ASP A 71 30.05 1.99 -7.06
C ASP A 71 29.60 3.03 -8.10
N SER A 72 28.37 2.89 -8.62
CA SER A 72 27.76 3.86 -9.53
C SER A 72 27.47 5.19 -8.83
N ILE A 73 27.05 5.14 -7.55
CA ILE A 73 26.89 6.35 -6.71
C ILE A 73 28.24 7.01 -6.44
N ARG A 74 29.27 6.23 -6.05
CA ARG A 74 30.64 6.73 -5.78
C ARG A 74 31.29 7.37 -7.00
N SER A 75 31.00 6.85 -8.19
CA SER A 75 31.48 7.40 -9.46
C SER A 75 30.63 8.57 -10.00
N GLY A 76 29.57 8.95 -9.29
CA GLY A 76 28.72 10.10 -9.63
C GLY A 76 27.74 9.85 -10.78
N GLN A 77 27.44 8.60 -11.13
CA GLN A 77 26.51 8.28 -12.21
C GLN A 77 25.04 8.47 -11.80
N VAL A 78 24.71 8.16 -10.55
CA VAL A 78 23.36 8.28 -9.97
C VAL A 78 23.48 8.73 -8.51
N TYR A 79 22.47 9.44 -8.00
CA TYR A 79 22.45 9.89 -6.60
C TYR A 79 21.81 8.86 -5.66
N GLN A 80 20.73 8.23 -6.10
CA GLN A 80 20.00 7.20 -5.35
C GLN A 80 19.31 6.24 -6.32
N VAL A 81 19.25 4.97 -5.94
CA VAL A 81 18.47 3.94 -6.65
C VAL A 81 17.68 3.15 -5.61
N ASN A 82 16.38 2.98 -5.83
CA ASN A 82 15.58 2.02 -5.07
C ASN A 82 15.56 0.68 -5.83
N PHE A 83 16.29 -0.30 -5.32
CA PHE A 83 16.36 -1.62 -5.92
C PHE A 83 15.66 -2.65 -5.04
N GLY A 84 14.58 -3.22 -5.57
CA GLY A 84 13.85 -4.33 -4.95
C GLY A 84 14.03 -5.63 -5.73
N ARG A 85 13.68 -6.75 -5.09
CA ARG A 85 13.56 -8.05 -5.74
C ARG A 85 12.11 -8.50 -5.75
N ARG A 86 11.67 -9.11 -6.85
CA ARG A 86 10.34 -9.70 -6.99
C ARG A 86 10.31 -11.08 -6.34
N TRP A 87 9.23 -11.37 -5.62
CA TRP A 87 8.87 -12.71 -5.17
C TRP A 87 7.66 -13.21 -5.97
N SER A 88 7.62 -14.50 -6.25
CA SER A 88 6.50 -15.15 -6.93
C SER A 88 6.33 -16.56 -6.40
N GLY A 89 5.09 -17.03 -6.29
CA GLY A 89 4.79 -18.38 -5.88
C GLY A 89 3.42 -18.82 -6.38
N ASN A 90 3.03 -20.04 -6.01
CA ASN A 90 1.66 -20.51 -6.19
C ASN A 90 0.73 -19.85 -5.17
N LEU A 91 -0.52 -19.65 -5.59
CA LEU A 91 -1.62 -19.23 -4.73
C LEU A 91 -2.52 -20.45 -4.48
N LEU A 92 -2.88 -20.69 -3.22
CA LEU A 92 -3.64 -21.87 -2.80
C LEU A 92 -5.14 -21.58 -2.57
N ASP A 93 -5.50 -20.31 -2.43
CA ASP A 93 -6.86 -19.84 -2.19
C ASP A 93 -7.21 -18.64 -3.08
N HIS A 94 -8.40 -18.08 -2.89
CA HIS A 94 -8.85 -16.96 -3.71
C HIS A 94 -8.05 -15.69 -3.36
N PRO A 95 -7.70 -14.82 -4.33
CA PRO A 95 -6.97 -13.58 -4.02
C PRO A 95 -7.65 -12.67 -2.98
N SER A 96 -8.98 -12.71 -2.90
CA SER A 96 -9.74 -12.00 -1.86
C SER A 96 -9.40 -12.48 -0.45
N ASP A 97 -9.20 -13.80 -0.26
CA ASP A 97 -8.88 -14.39 1.04
C ASP A 97 -7.50 -13.93 1.53
N VAL A 98 -6.56 -13.77 0.60
CA VAL A 98 -5.26 -13.14 0.89
C VAL A 98 -5.44 -11.69 1.32
N PHE A 99 -6.25 -10.92 0.60
CA PHE A 99 -6.49 -9.52 0.93
C PHE A 99 -7.18 -9.34 2.30
N ASP A 100 -8.12 -10.22 2.64
CA ASP A 100 -8.82 -10.21 3.92
C ASP A 100 -7.86 -10.45 5.09
N ARG A 101 -6.94 -11.42 4.96
CA ARG A 101 -5.87 -11.64 5.95
C ARG A 101 -4.92 -10.45 6.02
N LEU A 102 -4.45 -9.95 4.87
CA LEU A 102 -3.52 -8.82 4.78
C LEU A 102 -4.08 -7.56 5.46
N SER A 103 -5.37 -7.28 5.27
CA SER A 103 -6.04 -6.10 5.82
C SER A 103 -6.12 -6.10 7.35
N ILE A 104 -6.05 -7.29 7.97
CA ILE A 104 -6.08 -7.46 9.43
C ILE A 104 -4.66 -7.51 10.00
N GLU A 105 -3.75 -8.24 9.36
CA GLU A 105 -2.38 -8.43 9.85
C GLU A 105 -1.50 -7.19 9.66
N ASN A 106 -1.67 -6.48 8.53
CA ASN A 106 -0.93 -5.28 8.21
C ASN A 106 -1.88 -4.16 7.74
N PRO A 107 -2.66 -3.57 8.65
CA PRO A 107 -3.60 -2.50 8.30
C PRO A 107 -2.83 -1.25 7.85
N ALA A 108 -3.14 -0.77 6.65
CA ALA A 108 -2.54 0.42 6.08
C ALA A 108 -3.59 1.50 5.77
N PRO A 109 -3.20 2.79 5.73
CA PRO A 109 -4.11 3.88 5.37
C PRO A 109 -4.67 3.76 3.95
N PHE A 110 -3.97 3.08 3.02
CA PHE A 110 -4.36 2.91 1.63
C PHE A 110 -4.32 1.43 1.23
N SER A 111 -5.31 0.67 1.68
CA SER A 111 -5.52 -0.71 1.23
C SER A 111 -6.49 -0.75 0.06
N ALA A 112 -6.23 -1.62 -0.92
CA ALA A 112 -7.07 -1.79 -2.08
C ALA A 112 -7.08 -3.26 -2.53
N TYR A 113 -8.26 -3.72 -2.93
CA TYR A 113 -8.44 -4.96 -3.67
C TYR A 113 -9.11 -4.65 -5.00
N LEU A 114 -8.59 -5.22 -6.07
CA LEU A 114 -9.13 -5.12 -7.42
C LEU A 114 -9.07 -6.50 -8.03
N GLU A 115 -10.16 -6.94 -8.63
CA GLU A 115 -10.21 -8.20 -9.36
C GLU A 115 -10.86 -7.99 -10.72
N ALA A 116 -10.18 -8.50 -11.74
CA ALA A 116 -10.64 -8.59 -13.12
C ALA A 116 -10.60 -10.06 -13.50
N GLU A 117 -11.67 -10.79 -13.13
CA GLU A 117 -11.79 -12.24 -13.33
C GLU A 117 -11.69 -12.61 -14.82
N ASP A 118 -12.27 -11.79 -15.70
CA ASP A 118 -12.22 -11.94 -17.16
C ASP A 118 -10.79 -11.80 -17.71
N MET A 119 -9.93 -11.06 -17.03
CA MET A 119 -8.51 -10.93 -17.33
C MET A 119 -7.62 -11.93 -16.57
N GLY A 120 -8.19 -12.72 -15.66
CA GLY A 120 -7.45 -13.62 -14.78
C GLY A 120 -6.46 -12.89 -13.87
N PHE A 121 -6.82 -11.69 -13.41
CA PHE A 121 -5.93 -10.81 -12.65
C PHE A 121 -6.59 -10.29 -11.38
N ALA A 122 -5.85 -10.32 -10.28
CA ALA A 122 -6.22 -9.65 -9.04
C ALA A 122 -5.03 -8.88 -8.47
N LEU A 123 -5.34 -7.78 -7.78
CA LEU A 123 -4.39 -6.94 -7.05
C LEU A 123 -4.89 -6.81 -5.62
N ALA A 124 -4.07 -7.26 -4.67
CA ALA A 124 -4.22 -6.98 -3.24
C ALA A 124 -3.09 -6.04 -2.81
N SER A 125 -3.43 -4.92 -2.19
CA SER A 125 -2.48 -3.89 -1.76
C SER A 125 -2.78 -3.43 -0.34
N SER A 126 -1.73 -3.26 0.46
CA SER A 126 -1.77 -2.59 1.77
C SER A 126 -0.66 -1.54 1.81
N SER A 127 -0.91 -0.38 1.18
CA SER A 127 0.11 0.66 0.99
C SER A 127 0.14 1.63 2.18
N PRO A 128 1.31 1.81 2.82
CA PRO A 128 1.47 2.80 3.89
C PRO A 128 1.64 4.24 3.36
N GLU A 129 1.96 4.41 2.08
CA GLU A 129 2.45 5.67 1.52
C GLU A 129 1.50 6.25 0.47
N THR A 130 1.33 7.59 0.51
CA THR A 130 0.61 8.33 -0.52
C THR A 130 1.59 8.84 -1.57
N LEU A 131 1.47 8.33 -2.80
CA LEU A 131 2.22 8.89 -3.93
C LEU A 131 1.76 10.34 -4.20
N LEU A 132 0.48 10.53 -4.51
CA LEU A 132 -0.14 11.83 -4.76
C LEU A 132 -1.58 11.84 -4.24
N ARG A 133 -1.99 12.97 -3.68
CA ARG A 133 -3.38 13.28 -3.33
C ARG A 133 -3.78 14.61 -3.96
N CYS A 134 -4.73 14.55 -4.88
CA CYS A 134 -5.28 15.73 -5.54
C CYS A 134 -6.64 16.08 -4.94
N ASN A 135 -6.83 17.35 -4.57
CA ASN A 135 -8.11 17.89 -4.12
C ASN A 135 -8.35 19.24 -4.81
N GLY A 136 -9.17 19.23 -5.86
CA GLY A 136 -9.26 20.36 -6.79
C GLY A 136 -7.88 20.68 -7.36
N ASP A 137 -7.46 21.94 -7.24
CA ASP A 137 -6.17 22.43 -7.73
C ASP A 137 -5.00 22.23 -6.74
N VAL A 138 -5.24 21.55 -5.60
CA VAL A 138 -4.22 21.29 -4.58
C VAL A 138 -3.70 19.87 -4.70
N ILE A 139 -2.40 19.72 -4.95
CA ILE A 139 -1.71 18.43 -5.01
C ILE A 139 -0.79 18.31 -3.79
N ASN A 140 -0.89 17.20 -3.07
CA ASN A 140 -0.02 16.87 -1.93
C ASN A 140 0.65 15.52 -2.15
N THR A 141 1.85 15.36 -1.60
CA THR A 141 2.57 14.08 -1.51
C THR A 141 3.12 13.91 -0.10
N ALA A 142 3.21 12.67 0.38
CA ALA A 142 3.71 12.36 1.72
C ALA A 142 4.77 11.26 1.61
N PRO A 143 5.95 11.60 1.07
CA PRO A 143 7.02 10.63 0.91
C PRO A 143 7.46 10.04 2.24
N ILE A 144 7.75 8.75 2.27
CA ILE A 144 8.29 8.05 3.43
C ILE A 144 9.75 7.68 3.15
N LYS A 145 10.64 8.07 4.07
CA LYS A 145 12.00 7.56 4.09
C LYS A 145 12.46 7.34 5.53
N GLY A 146 13.03 6.16 5.76
CA GLY A 146 13.35 5.63 7.08
C GLY A 146 12.36 4.55 7.49
N THR A 147 12.88 3.35 7.75
CA THR A 147 12.11 2.22 8.25
C THR A 147 12.70 1.81 9.59
N CYS A 148 11.89 1.91 10.65
CA CYS A 148 12.26 1.45 11.99
C CYS A 148 11.35 0.27 12.37
N PRO A 149 11.87 -0.78 13.05
CA PRO A 149 11.01 -1.80 13.66
C PRO A 149 9.96 -1.15 14.56
N ARG A 150 8.76 -1.73 14.63
CA ARG A 150 7.79 -1.31 15.64
C ARG A 150 8.24 -1.78 17.02
N GLY A 151 8.40 -0.85 17.97
CA GLY A 151 8.54 -1.16 19.39
C GLY A 151 7.18 -1.38 20.07
N ARG A 152 7.18 -1.63 21.38
CA ARG A 152 5.95 -1.68 22.20
C ARG A 152 6.10 -0.77 23.42
N GLY A 153 5.11 0.09 23.67
CA GLY A 153 5.12 0.97 24.84
C GLY A 153 6.28 1.95 24.80
N ASP A 154 7.06 2.03 25.88
CA ASP A 154 8.18 2.98 26.00
C ASP A 154 9.28 2.77 24.95
N GLU A 155 9.45 1.54 24.46
CA GLU A 155 10.40 1.20 23.39
C GLU A 155 10.04 1.87 22.06
N GLU A 156 8.74 2.03 21.77
CA GLU A 156 8.27 2.68 20.54
C GLU A 156 8.67 4.16 20.51
N GLU A 157 8.54 4.86 21.64
CA GLU A 157 8.93 6.27 21.72
C GLU A 157 10.46 6.43 21.64
N LEU A 158 11.22 5.51 22.24
CA LEU A 158 12.69 5.51 22.12
C LEU A 158 13.16 5.31 20.69
N LEU A 159 12.62 4.30 19.99
CA LEU A 159 12.92 4.04 18.58
C LEU A 159 12.54 5.22 17.69
N ARG A 160 11.42 5.89 17.99
CA ARG A 160 10.99 7.11 17.28
C ARG A 160 11.96 8.26 17.48
N ILE A 161 12.39 8.51 18.72
CA ILE A 161 13.35 9.55 19.06
C ILE A 161 14.70 9.27 18.38
N GLU A 162 15.16 8.02 18.41
CA GLU A 162 16.42 7.60 17.79
C GLU A 162 16.40 7.79 16.26
N MET A 163 15.31 7.37 15.60
CA MET A 163 15.12 7.58 14.16
C MET A 163 15.08 9.07 13.78
N LEU A 164 14.44 9.92 14.60
CA LEU A 164 14.42 11.37 14.39
C LEU A 164 15.76 12.04 14.64
N ALA A 165 16.63 11.43 15.46
CA ALA A 165 17.96 11.96 15.76
C ALA A 165 19.02 11.55 14.73
N ASP A 166 18.79 10.46 13.97
CA ASP A 166 19.74 9.97 12.97
C ASP A 166 19.92 10.97 11.82
N GLU A 167 21.14 11.53 11.74
CA GLU A 167 21.52 12.51 10.73
C GLU A 167 21.50 11.93 9.31
N LYS A 168 21.81 10.64 9.15
CA LYS A 168 21.77 9.94 7.86
C LYS A 168 20.33 9.84 7.38
N GLU A 169 19.42 9.32 8.21
CA GLU A 169 18.00 9.18 7.84
C GLU A 169 17.37 10.53 7.50
N ARG A 170 17.69 11.58 8.26
CA ARG A 170 17.23 12.96 7.96
C ARG A 170 17.77 13.49 6.64
N SER A 171 19.05 13.24 6.34
CA SER A 171 19.66 13.69 5.09
C SER A 171 19.02 12.99 3.88
N GLU A 172 18.77 11.69 4.00
CA GLU A 172 18.12 10.89 2.97
C GLU A 172 16.66 11.29 2.75
N HIS A 173 15.92 11.53 3.84
CA HIS A 173 14.55 12.01 3.75
C HIS A 173 14.48 13.40 3.11
N ARG A 174 15.36 14.33 3.49
CA ARG A 174 15.40 15.68 2.89
C ARG A 174 15.66 15.62 1.38
N MET A 175 16.60 14.79 0.94
CA MET A 175 16.87 14.59 -0.48
C MET A 175 15.62 14.13 -1.24
N LEU A 176 14.83 13.24 -0.65
CA LEU A 176 13.62 12.71 -1.28
C LEU A 176 12.49 13.74 -1.31
N VAL A 177 12.35 14.56 -0.26
CA VAL A 177 11.44 15.72 -0.27
C VAL A 177 11.84 16.73 -1.35
N ASP A 178 13.14 17.01 -1.50
CA ASP A 178 13.64 17.91 -2.55
C ASP A 178 13.36 17.38 -3.95
N LEU A 179 13.48 16.06 -4.16
CA LEU A 179 13.11 15.40 -5.42
C LEU A 179 11.61 15.58 -5.72
N MET A 180 10.74 15.24 -4.76
CA MET A 180 9.30 15.39 -4.94
C MET A 180 8.88 16.86 -5.16
N ARG A 181 9.55 17.81 -4.50
CA ARG A 181 9.34 19.25 -4.73
C ARG A 181 9.71 19.63 -6.17
N ASN A 182 10.84 19.13 -6.67
CA ASN A 182 11.28 19.39 -8.04
C ASN A 182 10.23 18.89 -9.04
N ASP A 183 9.80 17.63 -8.90
CA ASP A 183 8.82 17.01 -9.79
C ASP A 183 7.48 17.77 -9.76
N LEU A 184 7.00 18.14 -8.57
CA LEU A 184 5.75 18.92 -8.46
C LEU A 184 5.88 20.35 -8.99
N SER A 185 7.06 20.97 -8.93
CA SER A 185 7.27 22.34 -9.42
C SER A 185 7.15 22.49 -10.93
N GLU A 186 7.27 21.38 -11.68
CA GLU A 186 7.06 21.37 -13.13
C GLU A 186 5.58 21.58 -13.50
N VAL A 187 4.66 21.23 -12.60
CA VAL A 187 3.21 21.21 -12.86
C VAL A 187 2.37 22.01 -11.87
N CYS A 188 2.98 22.50 -10.77
CA CYS A 188 2.31 23.26 -9.71
C CYS A 188 3.03 24.57 -9.39
N SER A 189 2.27 25.60 -9.01
CA SER A 189 2.81 26.76 -8.29
C SER A 189 2.94 26.46 -6.80
N VAL A 190 4.06 26.85 -6.20
CA VAL A 190 4.24 26.78 -4.73
C VAL A 190 3.31 27.82 -4.09
N ASN A 191 2.48 27.39 -3.14
CA ASN A 191 1.71 28.29 -2.27
C ASN A 191 2.59 28.86 -1.15
#